data_AF-A0A8C5LD05-F1
#
_entry.id   AF-A0A8C5LD05-F1
#
_cell.length_a   1.000
_cell.length_b   1.000
_cell.length_c   1.000
_cell.angle_alpha   90.00
_cell.angle_beta   90.00
_cell.angle_gamma   90.00
#
_symmetry.space_group_name_H-M   'P 1'
#
loop_
_entity.id
_entity.type
_entity.pdbx_description
1 polymer ?
#
loop_
_entity_poly.entity_id
_entity_poly.type
_entity_poly.pdbx_seq_one_letter_code
_entity_poly.pdbx_strand_id
1 'polypeptide(L)'
;MAVLNQASVLHMIKEFRRNRHALCNSERATLCGADSMLLALQLSMAENNKQHNGEFTVMLSDVLLTWKYLVHEKLNLPIENMEVVDHYEDIKKTYDNFLKNSNMLDLIDVYNKCQILTSNCENNSMIKPMQLRDFLCGNECAVDAVDD
;
A
#
# COMPACT_ATOMS: atom_id res chain seq x y z
N MET A 1 3.93 -21.94 6.62
CA MET A 1 4.20 -21.51 5.24
C MET A 1 4.63 -20.06 5.29
N ALA A 2 5.89 -19.77 5.01
CA ALA A 2 6.39 -18.40 5.01
C ALA A 2 5.92 -17.74 3.71
N VAL A 3 5.05 -16.75 3.84
CA VAL A 3 4.72 -15.80 2.78
C VAL A 3 6.07 -15.22 2.31
N LEU A 4 6.35 -15.34 1.01
CA LEU A 4 7.54 -14.77 0.39
C LEU A 4 7.57 -13.26 0.75
N ASN A 5 8.75 -12.63 0.82
CA ASN A 5 8.87 -11.20 1.17
C ASN A 5 8.37 -10.77 2.58
N GLN A 6 7.69 -11.60 3.37
CA GLN A 6 7.20 -11.23 4.72
C GLN A 6 8.34 -10.82 5.65
N ALA A 7 9.47 -11.52 5.58
CA ALA A 7 10.68 -11.16 6.33
C ALA A 7 11.23 -9.78 5.92
N SER A 8 11.21 -9.49 4.61
CA SER A 8 11.68 -8.20 4.06
C SER A 8 10.75 -7.05 4.42
N VAL A 9 9.43 -7.25 4.37
CA VAL A 9 8.43 -6.27 4.84
C VAL A 9 8.59 -6.04 6.34
N LEU A 10 8.75 -7.10 7.13
CA LEU A 10 8.98 -6.96 8.57
C LEU A 10 10.28 -6.19 8.86
N HIS A 11 11.35 -6.45 8.10
CA HIS A 11 12.60 -5.71 8.22
C HIS A 11 12.41 -4.23 7.91
N MET A 12 11.73 -3.89 6.81
CA MET A 12 11.39 -2.50 6.45
C MET A 12 10.61 -1.81 7.58
N ILE A 13 9.60 -2.48 8.15
CA ILE A 13 8.81 -1.94 9.26
C ILE A 13 9.67 -1.71 10.51
N LYS A 14 10.58 -2.63 10.82
CA LYS A 14 11.51 -2.48 11.95
C LYS A 14 12.43 -1.29 11.74
N GLU A 15 13.00 -1.13 10.54
CA GLU A 15 13.86 0.01 10.21
C GLU A 15 13.11 1.34 10.27
N PHE A 16 11.87 1.39 9.79
CA PHE A 16 11.02 2.55 9.96
C PHE A 16 10.80 2.92 11.43
N ARG A 17 10.49 1.92 12.27
CA ARG A 17 10.25 2.16 13.70
C ARG A 17 11.51 2.63 14.43
N ARG A 18 12.69 2.13 14.07
CA ARG A 18 13.98 2.56 14.64
C ARG A 18 14.30 4.01 14.27
N ASN A 19 13.98 4.42 13.04
CA ASN A 19 14.30 5.75 12.52
C ASN A 19 13.10 6.70 12.52
N ARG A 20 12.05 6.39 13.29
CA ARG A 20 10.76 7.09 13.25
C ARG A 20 10.89 8.61 13.43
N HIS A 21 11.68 9.04 14.41
CA HIS A 21 11.84 10.47 14.72
C HIS A 21 12.45 11.27 13.56
N ALA A 22 13.24 10.63 12.71
CA ALA A 22 13.79 11.26 11.51
C ALA A 22 12.82 11.23 10.32
N LEU A 23 11.88 10.28 10.30
CA LEU A 23 11.01 10.00 9.14
C LEU A 23 9.57 10.54 9.28
N CYS A 24 9.11 10.76 10.50
CA CYS A 24 7.73 11.10 10.80
C CYS A 24 7.64 12.06 11.98
N ASN A 25 6.86 13.12 11.81
CA ASN A 25 6.59 14.12 12.85
C ASN A 25 5.62 13.60 13.93
N SER A 26 4.93 12.48 13.67
CA SER A 26 3.94 11.90 14.57
C SER A 26 4.52 10.74 15.38
N GLU A 27 4.57 10.93 16.69
CA GLU A 27 4.98 9.90 17.66
C GLU A 27 3.99 8.72 17.75
N ARG A 28 2.74 8.90 17.27
CA ARG A 28 1.64 7.92 17.41
C ARG A 28 1.00 7.45 16.09
N ALA A 29 1.61 7.74 14.95
CA ALA A 29 1.22 7.15 13.67
C ALA A 29 1.04 5.62 13.74
N THR A 30 -0.11 5.15 13.27
CA THR A 30 -0.47 3.73 13.16
C THR A 30 -0.06 3.22 11.79
N LEU A 31 0.64 2.08 11.75
CA LEU A 31 0.98 1.44 10.48
C LEU A 31 -0.17 0.56 10.00
N CYS A 32 -0.70 0.86 8.81
CA CYS A 32 -1.72 0.06 8.16
C CYS A 32 -1.09 -1.12 7.42
N GLY A 33 -1.46 -2.34 7.78
CA GLY A 33 -1.20 -3.51 6.94
C GLY A 33 -2.11 -3.53 5.71
N ALA A 34 -1.91 -4.51 4.81
CA ALA A 34 -2.67 -4.63 3.56
C ALA A 34 -4.21 -4.59 3.79
N ASP A 35 -4.73 -5.35 4.75
CA ASP A 35 -6.16 -5.39 5.05
C ASP A 35 -6.71 -4.02 5.48
N SER A 36 -5.95 -3.29 6.32
CA SER A 36 -6.34 -1.95 6.77
C SER A 36 -6.28 -0.93 5.63
N MET A 37 -5.30 -1.06 4.74
CA MET A 37 -5.20 -0.24 3.54
C MET A 37 -6.37 -0.51 2.59
N LEU A 38 -6.76 -1.76 2.40
CA LEU A 38 -7.90 -2.14 1.56
C LEU A 38 -9.23 -1.64 2.14
N LEU A 39 -9.41 -1.77 3.45
CA LEU A 39 -10.59 -1.23 4.15
C LEU A 39 -10.65 0.30 4.03
N ALA A 40 -9.53 1.00 4.23
CA ALA A 40 -9.47 2.44 4.06
C ALA A 40 -9.84 2.85 2.62
N LEU A 41 -9.34 2.13 1.61
CA LEU A 41 -9.70 2.37 0.21
C LEU A 41 -11.19 2.14 -0.04
N GLN A 42 -11.77 1.04 0.45
CA GLN A 42 -13.20 0.76 0.33
C GLN A 42 -14.05 1.87 0.94
N LEU A 43 -13.68 2.38 2.13
CA LEU A 43 -14.38 3.49 2.78
C LEU A 43 -14.23 4.79 1.98
N SER A 44 -13.05 5.06 1.42
CA SER A 44 -12.82 6.24 0.57
C SER A 44 -13.62 6.20 -0.73
N MET A 45 -13.77 5.03 -1.33
CA MET A 45 -14.62 4.85 -2.51
C MET A 45 -16.11 5.00 -2.17
N ALA A 46 -16.57 4.39 -1.06
CA ALA A 46 -17.95 4.53 -0.61
C ALA A 46 -18.30 5.99 -0.26
N GLU A 47 -17.37 6.75 0.34
CA GLU A 47 -17.58 8.17 0.61
C GLU A 47 -17.65 9.00 -0.68
N ASN A 48 -16.81 8.70 -1.68
CA ASN A 48 -16.92 9.33 -3.00
C ASN A 48 -18.24 8.99 -3.69
N ASN A 49 -18.65 7.72 -3.69
CA ASN A 49 -19.94 7.31 -4.26
C ASN A 49 -21.12 8.02 -3.58
N LYS A 50 -21.04 8.25 -2.27
CA LYS A 50 -22.04 9.03 -1.56
C LYS A 50 -22.11 10.48 -2.03
N GLN A 51 -20.97 11.10 -2.35
CA GLN A 51 -20.90 12.47 -2.85
C GLN A 51 -21.43 12.60 -4.28
N HIS A 52 -21.21 11.60 -5.13
CA HIS A 52 -21.60 11.63 -6.55
C HIS A 52 -23.03 11.08 -6.79
N ASN A 53 -23.37 9.97 -6.14
CA ASN A 53 -24.57 9.17 -6.41
C ASN A 53 -25.52 9.08 -5.20
N GLY A 54 -25.13 9.61 -4.03
CA GLY A 54 -25.95 9.58 -2.81
C GLY A 54 -25.86 8.29 -2.00
N GLU A 55 -25.17 7.26 -2.49
CA GLU A 55 -25.06 5.95 -1.85
C GLU A 55 -23.67 5.68 -1.27
N PHE A 56 -23.62 5.28 0.01
CA PHE A 56 -22.39 4.85 0.68
C PHE A 56 -22.14 3.36 0.46
N THR A 57 -21.96 2.96 -0.79
CA THR A 57 -21.75 1.57 -1.20
C THR A 57 -20.70 1.53 -2.30
N VAL A 58 -20.00 0.40 -2.42
CA VAL A 58 -19.04 0.16 -3.50
C VAL A 58 -18.97 -1.34 -3.77
N MET A 59 -18.86 -1.73 -5.05
CA MET A 59 -18.69 -3.14 -5.40
C MET A 59 -17.26 -3.58 -5.08
N LEU A 60 -17.12 -4.80 -4.56
CA LEU A 60 -15.80 -5.34 -4.23
C LEU A 60 -14.89 -5.47 -5.46
N SER A 61 -15.46 -5.76 -6.64
CA SER A 61 -14.72 -5.77 -7.92
C SER A 61 -13.99 -4.45 -8.17
N ASP A 62 -14.69 -3.34 -7.94
CA ASP A 62 -14.19 -2.00 -8.24
C ASP A 62 -13.14 -1.59 -7.21
N VAL A 63 -13.33 -1.98 -5.95
CA VAL A 63 -12.31 -1.83 -4.90
C VAL A 63 -11.03 -2.57 -5.26
N LEU A 64 -11.12 -3.82 -5.74
CA LEU A 64 -9.94 -4.61 -6.11
C LEU A 64 -9.24 -4.07 -7.37
N LEU A 65 -10.01 -3.59 -8.36
CA LEU A 65 -9.45 -2.92 -9.54
C LEU A 65 -8.70 -1.65 -9.12
N THR A 66 -9.32 -0.84 -8.26
CA THR A 66 -8.74 0.40 -7.73
C THR A 66 -7.54 0.13 -6.84
N TRP A 67 -7.56 -0.92 -6.04
CA TRP A 67 -6.43 -1.39 -5.23
C TRP A 67 -5.22 -1.70 -6.12
N LYS A 68 -5.43 -2.47 -7.19
CA LYS A 68 -4.39 -2.82 -8.16
C LYS A 68 -3.77 -1.56 -8.78
N TYR A 69 -4.61 -0.60 -9.17
CA TYR A 69 -4.16 0.68 -9.73
C TYR A 69 -3.39 1.51 -8.70
N LEU A 70 -3.94 1.70 -7.50
CA LEU A 70 -3.35 2.47 -6.40
C LEU A 70 -1.95 1.96 -6.03
N VAL A 71 -1.81 0.63 -5.89
CA VAL A 71 -0.52 0.02 -5.53
C VAL A 71 0.51 0.25 -6.63
N HIS A 72 0.14 0.11 -7.91
CA HIS A 72 1.05 0.37 -9.02
C HIS A 72 1.46 1.84 -9.08
N GLU A 73 0.49 2.76 -8.96
CA GLU A 73 0.75 4.20 -9.01
C GLU A 73 1.64 4.67 -7.85
N LYS A 74 1.31 4.32 -6.60
CA LYS A 74 2.10 4.74 -5.42
C LYS A 74 3.52 4.14 -5.39
N LEU A 75 3.75 2.99 -6.05
CA LEU A 75 5.07 2.37 -6.19
C LEU A 75 5.82 2.80 -7.47
N ASN A 76 5.23 3.68 -8.30
CA ASN A 76 5.78 4.09 -9.58
C ASN A 76 6.09 2.89 -10.50
N LEU A 77 5.18 1.91 -10.53
CA LEU A 77 5.26 0.73 -11.38
C LEU A 77 4.43 0.95 -12.66
N PRO A 78 4.81 0.32 -13.79
CA PRO A 78 4.04 0.42 -15.03
C PRO A 78 2.62 -0.12 -14.83
N ILE A 79 1.63 0.65 -15.26
CA ILE A 79 0.21 0.30 -15.25
C ILE A 79 -0.13 -0.29 -16.62
N GLU A 80 0.21 -1.55 -16.85
CA GLU A 80 -0.12 -2.22 -18.11
C GLU A 80 -1.58 -2.69 -18.11
N ASN A 81 -2.33 -2.30 -19.15
CA ASN A 81 -3.66 -2.81 -19.47
C ASN A 81 -4.71 -2.71 -18.34
N MET A 82 -4.68 -1.66 -17.51
CA MET A 82 -5.75 -1.39 -16.54
C MET A 82 -6.72 -0.35 -17.09
N GLU A 83 -8.01 -0.62 -16.99
CA GLU A 83 -9.04 0.40 -17.20
C GLU A 83 -8.86 1.52 -16.18
N VAL A 84 -8.95 2.77 -16.65
CA VAL A 84 -8.88 3.93 -15.76
C VAL A 84 -10.08 3.89 -14.83
N VAL A 85 -9.81 3.90 -13.53
CA VAL A 85 -10.85 3.93 -12.51
C VAL A 85 -11.53 5.29 -12.55
N ASP A 86 -12.87 5.28 -12.62
CA ASP A 86 -13.65 6.50 -12.65
C ASP A 86 -13.46 7.33 -11.36
N HIS A 87 -13.34 8.65 -11.50
CA HIS A 87 -13.05 9.57 -10.39
C HIS A 87 -11.83 9.18 -9.51
N TYR A 88 -10.82 8.50 -10.08
CA TYR A 88 -9.67 7.99 -9.32
C TYR A 88 -8.95 9.06 -8.47
N GLU A 89 -8.73 10.26 -9.00
CA GLU A 89 -8.05 11.33 -8.26
C GLU A 89 -8.82 11.75 -7.00
N ASP A 90 -10.15 11.75 -7.05
CA ASP A 90 -10.99 12.04 -5.89
C ASP A 90 -10.98 10.87 -4.89
N ILE A 91 -10.94 9.62 -5.37
CA ILE A 91 -10.75 8.43 -4.53
C ILE A 91 -9.41 8.50 -3.79
N LYS A 92 -8.33 8.74 -4.52
CA LYS A 92 -6.97 8.85 -3.97
C LYS A 92 -6.86 9.97 -2.95
N LYS A 93 -7.42 11.15 -3.27
CA LYS A 93 -7.46 12.28 -2.34
C LYS A 93 -8.22 11.95 -1.05
N THR A 94 -9.37 11.29 -1.16
CA THR A 94 -10.15 10.87 0.01
C THR A 94 -9.39 9.81 0.83
N TYR A 95 -8.69 8.89 0.18
CA TYR A 95 -7.82 7.90 0.81
C TYR A 95 -6.68 8.55 1.59
N ASP A 96 -5.92 9.45 0.96
CA ASP A 96 -4.80 10.15 1.60
C ASP A 96 -5.29 11.01 2.78
N ASN A 97 -6.45 11.66 2.63
CA ASN A 97 -7.08 12.39 3.73
C ASN A 97 -7.51 11.47 4.88
N PHE A 98 -8.07 10.29 4.57
CA PHE A 98 -8.44 9.31 5.58
C PHE A 98 -7.24 8.88 6.41
N LEU A 99 -6.13 8.55 5.74
CA LEU A 99 -4.88 8.16 6.42
C LEU A 99 -4.34 9.31 7.27
N LYS A 100 -4.27 10.52 6.71
CA LYS A 100 -3.77 11.70 7.42
C LYS A 100 -4.61 12.03 8.66
N ASN A 101 -5.93 12.06 8.53
CA ASN A 101 -6.84 12.40 9.62
C ASN A 101 -6.89 11.33 10.71
N SER A 102 -6.64 10.07 10.34
CA SER A 102 -6.58 8.94 11.27
C SER A 102 -5.18 8.73 11.86
N ASN A 103 -4.22 9.59 11.53
CA ASN A 103 -2.81 9.42 11.90
C ASN A 103 -2.28 8.03 11.53
N MET A 104 -2.59 7.60 10.32
CA MET A 104 -2.20 6.32 9.74
C MET A 104 -1.14 6.52 8.65
N LEU A 105 -0.31 5.49 8.47
CA LEU A 105 0.66 5.39 7.37
C LEU A 105 0.47 4.04 6.71
N ASP A 106 0.40 4.04 5.39
CA ASP A 106 0.37 2.78 4.65
C ASP A 106 1.78 2.19 4.44
N LEU A 107 1.85 0.94 3.97
CA LEU A 107 3.12 0.25 3.76
C LEU A 107 3.96 0.88 2.65
N ILE A 108 3.34 1.55 1.67
CA ILE A 108 4.03 2.20 0.56
C ILE A 108 4.64 3.54 1.02
N ASP A 109 3.96 4.27 1.88
CA ASP A 109 4.47 5.47 2.54
C ASP A 109 5.67 5.14 3.42
N VAL A 110 5.59 4.03 4.17
CA VAL A 110 6.72 3.51 4.95
C VAL A 110 7.89 3.14 4.04
N TYR A 111 7.63 2.42 2.96
CA TYR A 111 8.63 2.07 1.96
C TYR A 111 9.34 3.31 1.40
N ASN A 112 8.58 4.31 0.94
CA ASN A 112 9.11 5.56 0.41
C ASN A 112 9.93 6.34 1.45
N LYS A 113 9.49 6.37 2.70
CA LYS A 113 10.25 7.00 3.80
C LYS A 113 11.55 6.25 4.09
N CYS A 114 11.55 4.93 4.10
CA CYS A 114 12.75 4.12 4.27
C CYS A 114 13.76 4.28 3.11
N GLN A 115 13.28 4.56 1.89
CA GLN A 115 14.18 4.78 0.75
C GLN A 115 15.07 6.01 0.99
N ILE A 116 14.50 7.09 1.53
CA ILE A 116 15.23 8.34 1.83
C ILE A 116 16.45 8.08 2.71
N LEU A 117 16.32 7.21 3.72
CA LEU A 117 17.43 6.85 4.62
C LEU A 117 18.47 5.94 3.95
N THR A 118 18.01 5.03 3.09
CA THR A 118 18.88 4.03 2.44
C THR A 118 19.77 4.68 1.38
N SER A 119 19.34 5.79 0.77
CA SER A 119 20.22 6.63 -0.07
C SER A 119 21.55 7.03 0.60
N ASN A 120 21.61 6.99 1.94
CA ASN A 120 22.80 7.32 2.73
C ASN A 120 23.54 6.10 3.28
N CYS A 121 23.09 4.86 3.04
CA CYS A 121 23.66 3.64 3.63
C CYS A 121 23.70 2.48 2.63
N GLU A 122 24.87 1.90 2.41
CA GLU A 122 25.19 0.87 1.40
C GLU A 122 24.54 -0.52 1.62
N ASN A 123 23.48 -0.63 2.45
CA ASN A 123 22.92 -1.92 2.84
C ASN A 123 21.85 -2.42 1.86
N ASN A 124 22.23 -3.50 1.17
CA ASN A 124 21.57 -4.19 0.06
C ASN A 124 20.31 -5.01 0.44
N SER A 125 19.63 -4.68 1.55
CA SER A 125 18.53 -5.50 2.12
C SER A 125 17.13 -4.87 1.98
N MET A 126 17.00 -3.81 1.17
CA MET A 126 15.72 -3.14 0.99
C MET A 126 14.84 -3.92 0.00
N ILE A 127 13.57 -4.11 0.37
CA ILE A 127 12.56 -4.75 -0.48
C ILE A 127 12.41 -3.97 -1.79
N LYS A 128 12.35 -4.64 -2.94
CA LYS A 128 12.10 -3.97 -4.22
C LYS A 128 10.62 -3.58 -4.37
N PRO A 129 10.27 -2.54 -5.15
CA PRO A 129 8.87 -2.16 -5.39
C PRO A 129 7.99 -3.32 -5.84
N MET A 130 8.48 -4.17 -6.75
CA MET A 130 7.75 -5.35 -7.24
C MET A 130 7.46 -6.36 -6.12
N GLN A 131 8.42 -6.59 -5.21
CA GLN A 131 8.24 -7.51 -4.09
C GLN A 131 7.21 -6.98 -3.08
N LEU A 132 7.20 -5.66 -2.85
CA LEU A 132 6.18 -5.04 -2.01
C LEU A 132 4.79 -5.10 -2.67
N ARG A 133 4.71 -4.89 -3.98
CA ARG A 133 3.47 -5.09 -4.75
C ARG A 133 2.97 -6.53 -4.62
N ASP A 134 3.83 -7.52 -4.82
CA ASP A 134 3.45 -8.94 -4.75
C ASP A 134 2.91 -9.30 -3.35
N PHE A 135 3.56 -8.80 -2.29
CA PHE A 135 3.08 -8.93 -0.92
C PHE A 135 1.71 -8.26 -0.71
N LEU A 136 1.51 -7.03 -1.20
CA LEU A 136 0.26 -6.27 -1.04
C LEU A 136 -0.91 -6.85 -1.85
N CYS A 137 -0.63 -7.44 -3.01
CA CYS A 137 -1.65 -8.06 -3.86
C CYS A 137 -1.91 -9.53 -3.51
N GLY A 138 -1.12 -10.13 -2.61
CA GLY A 138 -1.22 -11.55 -2.31
C GLY A 138 -0.91 -12.45 -3.51
N ASN A 139 -0.15 -11.95 -4.50
CA ASN A 139 0.18 -12.67 -5.74
C ASN A 139 1.23 -13.78 -5.54
N GLU A 140 1.49 -14.19 -4.31
CA GLU A 140 2.51 -15.17 -3.97
C GLU A 140 1.95 -16.58 -4.17
N CYS A 141 1.87 -17.00 -5.43
CA CYS A 141 1.74 -18.41 -5.75
C CYS A 141 2.99 -19.12 -5.23
N ALA A 142 2.82 -20.05 -4.29
CA ALA A 142 3.81 -21.09 -4.08
C ALA A 142 4.00 -21.77 -5.44
N VAL A 143 5.20 -21.66 -6.02
CA VAL A 143 5.59 -22.61 -7.05
C VAL A 143 5.76 -23.92 -6.29
N ASP A 144 4.68 -24.71 -6.22
CA ASP A 144 4.78 -26.08 -5.77
C ASP A 144 5.90 -26.73 -6.58
N ALA A 145 6.85 -27.33 -5.86
CA ALA A 145 7.91 -28.11 -6.45
C ALA A 145 7.28 -29.16 -7.38
N VAL A 146 7.45 -28.96 -8.68
CA VAL A 146 7.37 -30.08 -9.63
C VAL A 146 8.69 -30.81 -9.45
N ASP A 147 8.66 -31.81 -8.56
CA ASP A 147 9.61 -32.92 -8.58
C ASP A 147 9.51 -33.58 -9.97
N ASP A 148 10.61 -33.58 -10.71
CA ASP A 148 10.92 -34.51 -11.80
C ASP A 148 12.29 -35.17 -11.51
#